data_AF-A0A8T6XXH7-F1
#
_entry.id   AF-A0A8T6XXH7-F1
#
_cell.length_a   1.000
_cell.length_b   1.000
_cell.length_c   1.000
_cell.angle_alpha   90.00
_cell.angle_beta   90.00
_cell.angle_gamma   90.00
#
_symmetry.space_group_name_H-M   'P 1'
#
loop_
_entity.id
_entity.type
_entity.pdbx_description
1 polymer ?
#
loop_
_entity_poly.entity_id
_entity_poly.type
_entity_poly.pdbx_seq_one_letter_code
_entity_poly.pdbx_strand_id
1 'polypeptide(L)'
;MTPEIPRWALEQLNLLDLGNTIQVSGVIYADDEVVYLCMMPEEPIGDRVLRVLDLNQDDWKRIIRQTDLIETEVLENAPDKSLAKIIVRKSTRQIEQGISWAVYRRDGFKCRYCGADDVPLTVDHVVPWEAGGPSTEENLVACCRKCNKTKGKLTLPEWMRHPRYRKVSQQLAPEVRQQNEELLGTLDSIPLRTHSRGRNGR
;
A
#
# COMPACT_ATOMS: atom_id res chain seq x y z
N MET A 1 4.26 -13.25 37.91
CA MET A 1 5.26 -13.44 36.85
C MET A 1 4.56 -13.11 35.54
N THR A 2 4.83 -11.94 34.97
CA THR A 2 4.42 -11.62 33.60
C THR A 2 5.12 -12.61 32.66
N PRO A 3 4.40 -13.34 31.81
CA PRO A 3 5.05 -14.26 30.87
C PRO A 3 5.96 -13.43 29.97
N GLU A 4 7.23 -13.84 29.85
CA GLU A 4 8.17 -13.24 28.91
C GLU A 4 7.58 -13.38 27.51
N ILE A 5 7.17 -12.24 26.95
CA ILE A 5 6.56 -12.18 25.63
C ILE A 5 7.70 -12.33 24.62
N PRO A 6 7.63 -13.28 23.67
CA PRO A 6 8.68 -13.43 22.66
C PRO A 6 8.86 -12.10 21.93
N ARG A 7 10.11 -11.66 21.77
CA ARG A 7 10.50 -10.48 21.00
C ARG A 7 10.52 -10.84 19.52
N TRP A 8 9.82 -10.08 18.69
CA TRP A 8 9.83 -10.30 17.25
C TRP A 8 10.00 -8.97 16.54
N ALA A 9 10.96 -8.96 15.63
CA ALA A 9 11.31 -7.80 14.82
C ALA A 9 10.29 -7.62 13.70
N LEU A 10 9.98 -6.38 13.33
CA LEU A 10 9.10 -6.06 12.20
C LEU A 10 9.61 -6.66 10.88
N GLU A 11 10.92 -6.89 10.77
CA GLU A 11 11.57 -7.58 9.64
C GLU A 11 11.05 -9.00 9.41
N GLN A 12 10.59 -9.66 10.47
CA GLN A 12 10.02 -11.02 10.45
C GLN A 12 8.49 -11.00 10.32
N LEU A 13 7.89 -9.81 10.40
CA LEU A 13 6.46 -9.61 10.28
C LEU A 13 6.11 -9.39 8.82
N ASN A 14 5.56 -10.42 8.18
CA ASN A 14 4.91 -10.23 6.90
C ASN A 14 3.62 -9.42 7.13
N LEU A 15 3.62 -8.15 6.75
CA LEU A 15 2.44 -7.27 6.86
C LEU A 15 1.22 -7.80 6.08
N LEU A 16 1.40 -8.80 5.22
CA LEU A 16 0.34 -9.50 4.49
C LEU A 16 -0.38 -10.57 5.34
N ASP A 17 0.25 -11.03 6.43
CA ASP A 17 -0.36 -11.94 7.41
C ASP A 17 -1.24 -11.17 8.41
N LEU A 18 -1.04 -9.85 8.51
CA LEU A 18 -1.94 -8.96 9.20
C LEU A 18 -3.20 -8.83 8.34
N GLY A 19 -4.34 -9.24 8.89
CA GLY A 19 -5.63 -9.04 8.22
C GLY A 19 -5.89 -7.57 7.88
N ASN A 20 -6.98 -7.30 7.18
CA ASN A 20 -7.29 -5.97 6.65
C ASN A 20 -7.65 -4.89 7.70
N THR A 21 -7.49 -5.19 8.99
CA THR A 21 -7.85 -4.33 10.10
C THR A 21 -6.70 -4.30 11.10
N ILE A 22 -6.15 -3.12 11.32
CA ILE A 22 -5.23 -2.85 12.42
C ILE A 22 -6.03 -2.14 13.51
N GLN A 23 -6.13 -2.77 14.68
CA GLN A 23 -6.71 -2.13 15.85
C GLN A 23 -5.58 -1.53 16.68
N VAL A 24 -5.57 -0.21 16.79
CA VAL A 24 -4.70 0.48 17.72
C VAL A 24 -5.32 0.30 19.10
N SER A 25 -4.54 -0.17 20.09
CA SER A 25 -5.01 -0.40 21.46
C SER A 25 -4.51 0.67 22.45
N GLY A 26 -3.63 1.58 22.00
CA GLY A 26 -3.05 2.63 22.81
C GLY A 26 -2.18 3.58 22.00
N VAL A 27 -1.75 4.67 22.63
CA VAL A 27 -0.89 5.71 22.07
C VAL A 27 0.42 5.75 22.88
N ILE A 28 1.55 5.89 22.19
CA ILE A 28 2.86 6.08 22.82
C ILE A 28 3.20 7.57 22.80
N TYR A 29 3.54 8.13 23.96
CA TYR A 29 4.18 9.44 24.09
C TYR A 29 5.62 9.22 24.54
N ALA A 30 6.58 9.93 23.97
CA ALA A 30 7.97 9.81 24.38
C ALA A 30 8.68 11.16 24.31
N ASP A 31 9.62 11.36 25.24
CA ASP A 31 10.68 12.35 25.15
C ASP A 31 12.05 11.64 25.23
N ASP A 32 13.12 12.42 25.41
CA ASP A 32 14.50 11.90 25.46
C ASP A 32 14.80 11.04 26.70
N GLU A 33 13.92 11.05 27.72
CA GLU A 33 14.15 10.39 29.01
C GLU A 33 13.07 9.35 29.35
N VAL A 34 11.82 9.53 28.88
CA VAL A 34 10.67 8.74 29.31
C VAL A 34 9.76 8.36 28.14
N VAL A 35 9.29 7.12 28.18
CA VAL A 35 8.27 6.59 27.26
C VAL A 35 7.00 6.25 28.05
N TYR A 36 5.87 6.82 27.63
CA TYR A 36 4.53 6.57 28.17
C TYR A 36 3.71 5.76 27.17
N LEU A 37 3.10 4.67 27.62
CA LEU A 37 2.09 3.93 26.86
C LEU A 37 0.71 4.18 27.47
N CYS A 38 -0.13 4.93 26.75
CA CYS A 38 -1.51 5.23 27.14
C CYS A 38 -2.46 4.30 26.40
N MET A 39 -2.96 3.27 27.07
CA MET A 39 -3.98 2.38 26.48
C MET A 39 -5.28 3.16 26.25
N MET A 40 -5.92 2.93 25.10
CA MET A 40 -7.28 3.43 24.86
C MET A 40 -8.28 2.66 25.75
N PRO A 41 -9.46 3.24 26.06
CA PRO A 41 -10.44 2.58 26.92
C PRO A 41 -10.73 1.16 26.45
N GLU A 42 -10.76 0.22 27.40
CA GLU A 42 -10.76 -1.22 27.13
C GLU A 42 -11.95 -1.65 26.27
N GLU A 43 -11.69 -2.07 25.03
CA GLU A 43 -12.50 -3.12 24.42
C GLU A 43 -11.86 -4.47 24.79
N PRO A 44 -12.62 -5.44 25.35
CA PRO A 44 -12.08 -6.76 25.61
C PRO A 44 -11.62 -7.38 24.29
N ILE A 45 -10.33 -7.71 24.19
CA ILE A 45 -9.71 -8.32 22.99
C ILE A 45 -10.08 -9.82 22.90
N GLY A 46 -11.32 -10.21 23.26
CA GLY A 46 -11.82 -11.59 23.26
C GLY A 46 -10.81 -12.65 23.74
N ASP A 47 -10.91 -13.86 23.18
CA ASP A 47 -9.94 -14.95 23.40
C ASP A 47 -8.74 -14.89 22.44
N ARG A 48 -8.45 -13.70 21.87
CA ARG A 48 -7.43 -13.59 20.83
C ARG A 48 -6.03 -13.57 21.42
N VAL A 49 -5.13 -14.27 20.74
CA VAL A 49 -3.72 -14.32 21.12
C VAL A 49 -3.06 -12.96 20.89
N LEU A 50 -2.68 -12.30 21.97
CA LEU A 50 -1.94 -11.04 21.93
C LEU A 50 -0.49 -11.28 21.50
N ARG A 51 -0.07 -10.46 20.55
CA ARG A 51 1.30 -10.38 20.05
C ARG A 51 1.69 -8.90 20.19
N VAL A 52 2.65 -8.60 21.09
CA VAL A 52 3.31 -7.30 21.26
C VAL A 52 4.52 -7.12 20.31
N LEU A 53 4.43 -6.20 19.33
CA LEU A 53 5.50 -5.93 18.36
C LEU A 53 6.54 -4.97 19.01
N ASP A 54 7.83 -5.31 18.99
CA ASP A 54 8.91 -4.42 19.46
C ASP A 54 9.42 -3.58 18.27
N LEU A 55 8.77 -2.43 18.03
CA LEU A 55 9.01 -1.60 16.85
C LEU A 55 9.99 -0.49 17.16
N ASN A 56 11.06 -0.39 16.36
CA ASN A 56 11.95 0.77 16.41
C ASN A 56 11.34 1.99 15.68
N GLN A 57 12.02 3.14 15.73
CA GLN A 57 11.53 4.38 15.12
C GLN A 57 11.29 4.27 13.61
N ASP A 58 12.11 3.52 12.88
CA ASP A 58 11.99 3.36 11.43
C ASP A 58 10.90 2.36 11.05
N ASP A 59 10.67 1.34 11.88
CA ASP A 59 9.54 0.42 11.78
C ASP A 59 8.20 1.18 11.91
N TRP A 60 8.10 2.06 12.90
CA TRP A 60 6.95 2.95 13.07
C TRP A 60 6.75 3.86 11.87
N LYS A 61 7.82 4.50 11.37
CA LYS A 61 7.75 5.32 10.15
C LYS A 61 7.26 4.49 8.96
N ARG A 62 7.69 3.23 8.83
CA ARG A 62 7.29 2.34 7.75
C ARG A 62 5.82 1.95 7.83
N ILE A 63 5.32 1.56 9.00
CA ILE A 63 3.88 1.28 9.21
C ILE A 63 3.07 2.54 8.87
N ILE A 64 3.41 3.68 9.47
CA ILE A 64 2.65 4.93 9.30
C ILE A 64 2.64 5.39 7.84
N ARG A 65 3.76 5.25 7.11
CA ARG A 65 3.84 5.57 5.67
C ARG A 65 3.05 4.62 4.79
N GLN A 66 2.79 3.39 5.25
CA GLN A 66 2.03 2.38 4.51
C GLN A 66 0.54 2.38 4.87
N THR A 67 0.17 2.98 6.01
CA THR A 67 -1.21 3.14 6.47
C THR A 67 -1.70 4.56 6.18
N ASP A 68 -2.51 4.74 5.13
CA ASP A 68 -3.04 6.06 4.77
C ASP A 68 -4.21 6.49 5.68
N LEU A 69 -3.98 7.57 6.45
CA LEU A 69 -4.90 8.52 7.12
C LEU A 69 -6.00 8.01 8.10
N ILE A 70 -6.14 8.73 9.21
CA ILE A 70 -7.14 8.55 10.28
C ILE A 70 -8.45 9.24 9.88
N GLU A 71 -9.53 8.49 9.64
CA GLU A 71 -10.90 9.04 9.70
C GLU A 71 -11.54 8.63 11.04
N THR A 72 -12.10 9.62 11.73
CA THR A 72 -12.81 9.43 12.99
C THR A 72 -14.30 9.40 12.70
N GLU A 73 -14.96 8.25 12.87
CA GLU A 73 -16.42 8.18 12.80
C GLU A 73 -16.98 8.27 14.22
N VAL A 74 -17.68 9.35 14.53
CA VAL A 74 -18.47 9.47 15.76
C VAL A 74 -19.75 8.68 15.54
N LEU A 75 -19.94 7.61 16.30
CA LEU A 75 -21.16 6.81 16.22
C LEU A 75 -22.32 7.64 16.79
N GLU A 76 -23.13 8.29 15.94
CA GLU A 76 -24.25 9.14 16.35
C GLU A 76 -25.28 8.41 17.26
N ASN A 77 -25.32 7.07 17.20
CA ASN A 77 -26.22 6.23 18.00
C ASN A 77 -25.52 5.51 19.16
N ALA A 78 -24.27 5.87 19.53
CA ALA A 78 -23.61 5.31 20.70
C ALA A 78 -24.30 5.77 21.99
N PRO A 79 -24.52 4.88 22.99
CA PRO A 79 -25.26 5.20 24.21
C PRO A 79 -24.68 6.39 25.01
N ASP A 80 -23.38 6.64 24.88
CA ASP A 80 -22.62 7.65 25.62
C ASP A 80 -22.20 8.86 24.77
N LYS A 81 -22.48 8.85 23.46
CA LYS A 81 -21.98 9.81 22.46
C LYS A 81 -20.45 10.04 22.46
N SER A 82 -19.67 9.19 23.14
CA SER A 82 -18.20 9.32 23.28
C SER A 82 -17.40 8.29 22.49
N LEU A 83 -18.05 7.30 21.88
CA LEU A 83 -17.37 6.29 21.08
C LEU A 83 -17.05 6.81 19.68
N ALA A 84 -15.82 7.30 19.53
CA ALA A 84 -15.16 7.51 18.26
C ALA A 84 -14.55 6.18 17.78
N LYS A 85 -15.10 5.59 16.72
CA LYS A 85 -14.46 4.46 16.06
C LYS A 85 -13.49 5.03 15.02
N ILE A 86 -12.20 4.77 15.19
CA ILE A 86 -11.22 5.10 14.15
C ILE A 86 -11.31 4.05 13.07
N ILE A 87 -11.87 4.42 11.92
CA ILE A 87 -11.92 3.56 10.74
C ILE A 87 -10.92 4.11 9.73
N VAL A 88 -9.85 3.35 9.49
CA VAL A 88 -8.86 3.69 8.45
C VAL A 88 -9.45 3.34 7.09
N ARG A 89 -10.19 4.27 6.46
CA ARG A 89 -10.58 4.17 5.05
C ARG A 89 -10.85 5.53 4.37
N LYS A 90 -9.84 6.02 3.65
CA LYS A 90 -9.88 6.29 2.21
C LYS A 90 -8.48 6.71 1.77
N SER A 91 -7.77 5.82 1.07
CA SER A 91 -6.58 6.26 0.35
C SER A 91 -7.04 7.24 -0.74
N THR A 92 -6.75 8.53 -0.57
CA THR A 92 -6.44 9.30 -1.77
C THR A 92 -5.32 8.56 -2.48
N ARG A 93 -5.37 8.43 -3.82
CA ARG A 93 -4.32 7.78 -4.64
C ARG A 93 -3.00 8.59 -4.63
N GLN A 94 -2.65 9.18 -3.50
CA GLN A 94 -1.49 10.04 -3.35
C GLN A 94 -0.29 9.15 -3.07
N ILE A 95 0.46 8.88 -4.12
CA ILE A 95 1.70 8.11 -4.03
C ILE A 95 2.76 9.02 -3.43
N GLU A 96 3.50 8.52 -2.45
CA GLU A 96 4.59 9.27 -1.83
C GLU A 96 5.55 9.78 -2.91
N GLN A 97 5.96 11.05 -2.78
CA GLN A 97 6.81 11.67 -3.78
C GLN A 97 8.19 10.96 -3.86
N GLY A 98 8.71 10.47 -2.72
CA GLY A 98 9.95 9.70 -2.65
C GLY A 98 9.90 8.41 -3.48
N ILE A 99 8.80 7.65 -3.38
CA ILE A 99 8.55 6.44 -4.16
C ILE A 99 8.46 6.78 -5.65
N SER A 100 7.71 7.83 -6.00
CA SER A 100 7.58 8.26 -7.39
C SER A 100 8.93 8.64 -8.00
N TRP A 101 9.78 9.35 -7.25
CA TRP A 101 11.12 9.71 -7.69
C TRP A 101 12.05 8.50 -7.83
N ALA A 102 11.95 7.51 -6.94
CA ALA A 102 12.72 6.26 -7.05
C ALA A 102 12.35 5.51 -8.33
N VAL A 103 11.05 5.35 -8.60
CA VAL A 103 10.53 4.76 -9.84
C VAL A 103 11.00 5.51 -11.08
N TYR A 104 10.97 6.86 -11.07
CA TYR A 104 11.46 7.65 -12.20
C TYR A 104 12.96 7.45 -12.46
N ARG A 105 13.79 7.40 -11.40
CA ARG A 105 15.22 7.13 -11.54
C ARG A 105 15.48 5.72 -12.08
N ARG A 106 14.81 4.71 -11.51
CA ARG A 106 14.94 3.30 -11.91
C ARG A 106 14.59 3.12 -13.39
N ASP A 107 13.53 3.76 -13.86
CA ASP A 107 13.03 3.65 -15.23
C ASP A 107 13.69 4.68 -16.19
N GLY A 108 14.78 5.32 -15.75
CA GLY A 108 15.59 6.21 -16.59
C GLY A 108 14.88 7.48 -17.06
N PHE A 109 13.89 7.96 -16.29
CA PHE A 109 13.01 9.08 -16.64
C PHE A 109 12.30 8.90 -17.98
N LYS A 110 11.93 7.65 -18.31
CA LYS A 110 11.16 7.33 -19.52
C LYS A 110 9.88 6.59 -19.17
N CYS A 111 8.86 6.78 -20.00
CA CYS A 111 7.65 5.97 -19.91
C CYS A 111 7.98 4.52 -20.21
N ARG A 112 7.81 3.63 -19.22
CA ARG A 112 8.07 2.19 -19.35
C ARG A 112 7.31 1.59 -20.53
N TYR A 113 6.06 1.99 -20.76
CA TYR A 113 5.22 1.41 -21.82
C TYR A 113 5.51 1.89 -23.24
N CYS A 114 5.96 3.13 -23.45
CA CYS A 114 6.10 3.70 -24.79
C CYS A 114 7.45 4.36 -25.07
N GLY A 115 8.38 4.34 -24.12
CA GLY A 115 9.75 4.85 -24.27
C GLY A 115 9.88 6.38 -24.28
N ALA A 116 8.78 7.14 -24.23
CA ALA A 116 8.81 8.60 -24.28
C ALA A 116 9.49 9.19 -23.03
N ASP A 117 10.43 10.11 -23.25
CA ASP A 117 11.24 10.79 -22.24
C ASP A 117 11.02 12.32 -22.19
N ASP A 118 10.66 12.95 -23.31
CA ASP A 118 10.31 14.38 -23.38
C ASP A 118 8.81 14.66 -23.11
N VAL A 119 8.25 14.04 -22.07
CA VAL A 119 6.83 14.20 -21.71
C VAL A 119 6.64 14.19 -20.18
N PRO A 120 5.59 14.86 -19.66
CA PRO A 120 5.25 14.75 -18.24
C PRO A 120 4.99 13.29 -17.82
N LEU A 121 5.80 12.82 -16.87
CA LEU A 121 5.67 11.49 -16.30
C LEU A 121 4.73 11.49 -15.09
N THR A 122 4.17 10.32 -14.87
CA THR A 122 3.39 9.89 -13.72
C THR A 122 3.86 8.49 -13.36
N VAL A 123 3.35 7.90 -12.30
CA VAL A 123 3.53 6.47 -12.02
C VAL A 123 2.23 5.71 -12.27
N ASP A 124 2.34 4.47 -12.75
CA ASP A 124 1.23 3.56 -13.02
C ASP A 124 1.43 2.26 -12.23
N HIS A 125 0.35 1.70 -11.69
CA HIS A 125 0.39 0.42 -11.00
C HIS A 125 0.35 -0.75 -11.99
N VAL A 126 1.37 -1.60 -11.97
CA VAL A 126 1.47 -2.83 -12.77
C VAL A 126 0.27 -3.74 -12.47
N VAL A 127 0.07 -4.07 -11.20
CA VAL A 127 -1.19 -4.58 -10.67
C VAL A 127 -2.07 -3.38 -10.32
N PRO A 128 -3.22 -3.18 -10.98
CA PRO A 128 -4.08 -2.02 -10.72
C PRO A 128 -4.45 -1.87 -9.25
N TRP A 129 -4.49 -0.62 -8.78
CA TRP A 129 -4.96 -0.30 -7.43
C TRP A 129 -6.33 -0.94 -7.11
N GLU A 130 -7.27 -0.90 -8.06
CA GLU A 130 -8.63 -1.46 -7.92
C GLU A 130 -8.63 -2.99 -7.81
N ALA A 131 -7.57 -3.66 -8.28
CA ALA A 131 -7.33 -5.08 -8.12
C ALA A 131 -6.51 -5.41 -6.86
N GLY A 132 -6.29 -4.43 -5.98
CA GLY A 132 -5.55 -4.60 -4.73
C GLY A 132 -4.06 -4.28 -4.81
N GLY A 133 -3.53 -3.84 -5.95
CA GLY A 133 -2.10 -3.59 -6.12
C GLY A 133 -1.58 -2.40 -5.29
N PRO A 134 -0.49 -2.57 -4.50
CA PRO A 134 0.02 -1.60 -3.55
C PRO A 134 0.82 -0.46 -4.22
N SER A 135 0.98 0.68 -3.55
CA SER A 135 1.79 1.80 -4.06
C SER A 135 3.25 1.68 -3.64
N THR A 136 3.89 0.57 -3.97
CA THR A 136 5.32 0.34 -3.72
C THR A 136 6.13 0.45 -5.01
N GLU A 137 7.45 0.62 -4.89
CA GLU A 137 8.32 0.73 -6.06
C GLU A 137 8.21 -0.51 -6.98
N GLU A 138 8.06 -1.70 -6.41
CA GLU A 138 7.96 -2.97 -7.15
C GLU A 138 6.68 -3.08 -7.99
N ASN A 139 5.59 -2.43 -7.57
CA ASN A 139 4.32 -2.43 -8.29
C ASN A 139 4.12 -1.18 -9.15
N LEU A 140 5.02 -0.20 -9.10
CA LEU A 140 4.91 1.05 -9.83
C LEU A 140 5.91 1.12 -10.98
N VAL A 141 5.49 1.71 -12.10
CA VAL A 141 6.36 2.02 -13.25
C VAL A 141 6.19 3.48 -13.66
N ALA A 142 7.27 4.09 -14.17
CA ALA A 142 7.22 5.40 -14.78
C ALA A 142 6.37 5.33 -16.04
N CYS A 143 5.41 6.23 -16.19
CA CYS A 143 4.41 6.16 -17.23
C CYS A 143 3.99 7.57 -17.66
N CYS A 144 3.96 7.84 -18.97
CA CYS A 144 3.44 9.11 -19.46
C CYS A 144 1.92 9.20 -19.23
N ARG A 145 1.40 10.42 -19.08
CA ARG A 145 -0.04 10.66 -18.84
C ARG A 145 -0.96 9.96 -19.84
N LYS A 146 -0.57 9.89 -21.11
CA LYS A 146 -1.37 9.27 -22.18
C LYS A 146 -1.44 7.75 -22.05
N CYS A 147 -0.33 7.10 -21.70
CA CYS A 147 -0.34 5.65 -21.44
C CYS A 147 -1.10 5.34 -20.15
N ASN A 148 -0.79 6.04 -19.05
CA ASN A 148 -1.45 5.85 -17.75
C ASN A 148 -2.97 6.01 -17.86
N LYS A 149 -3.44 7.10 -18.47
CA LYS A 149 -4.88 7.34 -18.70
C LYS A 149 -5.55 6.26 -19.54
N THR A 150 -4.85 5.70 -20.53
CA THR A 150 -5.44 4.69 -21.42
C THR A 150 -5.43 3.30 -20.79
N LYS A 151 -4.37 2.96 -20.05
CA LYS A 151 -4.31 1.72 -19.27
C LYS A 151 -5.40 1.72 -18.20
N GLY A 152 -5.51 2.82 -17.45
CA GLY A 152 -6.53 3.02 -16.43
C GLY A 152 -6.54 1.87 -15.43
N LYS A 153 -7.62 1.07 -15.47
CA LYS A 153 -7.88 -0.06 -14.56
C LYS A 153 -7.62 -1.42 -15.19
N LEU A 154 -7.09 -1.47 -16.42
CA LEU A 154 -6.70 -2.71 -17.07
C LEU A 154 -5.53 -3.35 -16.30
N THR A 155 -5.62 -4.66 -16.10
CA THR A 155 -4.48 -5.47 -15.65
C THR A 155 -3.35 -5.39 -16.67
N LEU A 156 -2.10 -5.68 -16.25
CA LEU A 156 -0.97 -5.67 -17.17
C LEU A 156 -1.19 -6.58 -18.41
N PRO A 157 -1.69 -7.83 -18.28
CA PRO A 157 -1.97 -8.66 -19.45
C PRO A 157 -3.02 -8.07 -20.39
N GLU A 158 -4.07 -7.45 -19.85
CA GLU A 158 -5.09 -6.77 -20.67
C GLU A 158 -4.52 -5.54 -21.37
N TRP A 159 -3.70 -4.75 -20.66
CA TRP A 159 -3.00 -3.61 -21.22
C TRP A 159 -2.08 -4.01 -22.37
N MET A 160 -1.34 -5.12 -22.23
CA MET A 160 -0.46 -5.61 -23.28
C MET A 160 -1.21 -6.05 -24.55
N ARG A 161 -2.48 -6.44 -24.42
CA ARG A 161 -3.36 -6.75 -25.57
C ARG A 161 -4.04 -5.51 -26.14
N HIS A 162 -4.04 -4.38 -25.43
CA HIS A 162 -4.75 -3.17 -25.83
C HIS A 162 -4.15 -2.56 -27.12
N PRO A 163 -4.97 -2.07 -28.09
CA PRO A 163 -4.48 -1.55 -29.36
C PRO A 163 -3.44 -0.43 -29.21
N ARG A 164 -3.61 0.42 -28.20
CA ARG A 164 -2.64 1.48 -27.90
C ARG A 164 -1.26 0.91 -27.53
N TYR A 165 -1.20 -0.08 -26.63
CA TYR A 165 0.07 -0.66 -26.22
C TYR A 165 0.73 -1.35 -27.40
N ARG A 166 0.00 -2.19 -28.16
CA ARG A 166 0.53 -2.87 -29.36
C ARG A 166 1.15 -1.90 -30.35
N LYS A 167 0.50 -0.75 -30.59
CA LYS A 167 1.02 0.26 -31.51
C LYS A 167 2.33 0.89 -31.00
N VAL A 168 2.40 1.25 -29.72
CA VAL A 168 3.60 1.91 -29.17
C VAL A 168 4.74 0.92 -28.91
N SER A 169 4.43 -0.34 -28.56
CA SER A 169 5.44 -1.36 -28.27
C SER A 169 6.18 -1.83 -29.52
N GLN A 170 5.54 -1.77 -30.70
CA GLN A 170 6.20 -2.01 -32.00
C GLN A 170 7.27 -0.98 -32.34
N GLN A 171 7.23 0.19 -31.71
CA GLN A 171 8.19 1.28 -31.93
C GLN A 171 9.34 1.25 -30.92
N LEU A 172 9.29 0.36 -29.93
CA LEU A 172 10.33 0.20 -28.93
C LEU A 172 11.48 -0.66 -29.46
N ALA A 173 12.68 -0.41 -28.95
CA ALA A 173 13.80 -1.33 -29.11
C ALA A 173 13.43 -2.72 -28.51
N PRO A 174 13.89 -3.83 -29.12
CA PRO A 174 13.56 -5.18 -28.66
C PRO A 174 13.82 -5.41 -27.18
N GLU A 175 14.91 -4.85 -26.65
CA GLU A 175 15.33 -4.98 -25.26
C GLU A 175 14.33 -4.29 -24.31
N VAL A 176 13.84 -3.11 -24.69
CA VAL A 176 12.84 -2.36 -23.90
C VAL A 176 11.50 -3.07 -23.94
N ARG A 177 11.14 -3.67 -25.08
CA ARG A 177 9.93 -4.47 -25.18
C ARG A 177 10.02 -5.72 -24.30
N GLN A 178 11.15 -6.42 -24.32
CA GLN A 178 11.39 -7.58 -23.46
C GLN A 178 11.28 -7.20 -21.98
N GLN A 179 11.92 -6.10 -21.57
CA GLN A 179 11.82 -5.56 -20.22
C GLN A 179 10.38 -5.25 -19.77
N ASN A 180 9.50 -4.87 -20.70
CA ASN A 180 8.08 -4.70 -20.39
C ASN A 180 7.38 -6.05 -20.23
N GLU A 181 7.68 -7.02 -21.10
CA GLU A 181 7.13 -8.38 -21.02
C GLU A 181 7.55 -9.08 -19.71
N GLU A 182 8.76 -8.82 -19.21
CA GLU A 182 9.26 -9.30 -17.92
C GLU A 182 8.42 -8.84 -16.71
N LEU A 183 7.71 -7.70 -16.82
CA LEU A 183 6.77 -7.26 -15.77
C LEU A 183 5.61 -8.26 -15.57
N LEU A 184 5.31 -9.12 -16.55
CA LEU A 184 4.33 -10.21 -16.34
C LEU A 184 4.83 -11.22 -15.32
N GLY A 185 6.14 -11.49 -15.30
CA GLY A 185 6.76 -12.42 -14.36
C GLY A 185 6.82 -11.90 -12.93
N THR A 186 6.60 -10.60 -12.71
CA THR A 186 6.58 -10.02 -11.36
C THR A 186 5.19 -10.04 -10.74
N LEU A 187 4.13 -10.32 -11.50
CA LEU A 187 2.74 -10.19 -11.02
C LEU A 187 2.46 -11.05 -9.78
N ASP A 188 2.93 -12.29 -9.77
CA ASP A 188 2.68 -13.22 -8.66
C ASP A 188 3.50 -12.87 -7.40
N SER A 189 4.57 -12.08 -7.56
CA SER A 189 5.39 -11.59 -6.45
C SER A 189 4.86 -10.30 -5.84
N ILE A 190 3.95 -9.60 -6.53
CA ILE A 190 3.38 -8.35 -6.05
C ILE A 190 2.24 -8.69 -5.08
N PRO A 191 2.34 -8.25 -3.82
CA PRO A 191 1.33 -8.60 -2.84
C PRO A 191 0.03 -7.87 -3.10
N LEU A 192 -1.08 -8.61 -3.15
CA LEU A 192 -2.42 -8.04 -3.37
C LEU A 192 -3.08 -7.70 -2.04
N ARG A 193 -3.62 -6.49 -1.91
CA ARG A 193 -4.54 -6.17 -0.82
C ARG A 193 -5.88 -6.84 -1.08
N THR A 194 -6.32 -7.69 -0.16
CA THR A 194 -7.65 -8.30 -0.26
C THR A 194 -8.69 -7.32 0.28
N HIS A 195 -9.75 -7.08 -0.50
CA HIS A 195 -10.93 -6.38 0.00
C HIS A 195 -11.97 -7.41 0.44
N SER A 196 -11.95 -7.84 1.69
CA SER A 196 -13.11 -8.52 2.27
C SER A 196 -14.24 -7.48 2.43
N ARG A 197 -15.10 -7.37 1.41
CA ARG A 197 -16.41 -6.74 1.62
C ARG A 197 -17.19 -7.68 2.53
N GLY A 198 -17.28 -7.35 3.82
CA GLY A 198 -18.27 -7.96 4.69
C GLY A 198 -19.63 -7.79 4.02
N ARG A 199 -20.21 -8.90 3.55
CA ARG A 199 -21.64 -8.95 3.27
C ARG A 199 -22.29 -8.76 4.64
N ASN A 200 -22.73 -7.55 4.95
CA ASN A 200 -23.78 -7.40 5.94
C ASN A 200 -24.99 -8.11 5.35
N GLY A 201 -25.21 -9.34 5.82
CA GLY A 201 -26.45 -10.08 5.59
C GLY A 201 -27.61 -9.22 6.04
N ARG A 202 -28.64 -9.17 5.19
CA ARG A 202 -29.96 -8.68 5.55
C ARG A 202 -30.59 -9.60 6.58
#